data_AF-A0AAW8K989-F1
#
_entry.id   AF-A0AAW8K989-F1
#
_cell.length_a   1.000
_cell.length_b   1.000
_cell.length_c   1.000
_cell.angle_alpha   90.00
_cell.angle_beta   90.00
_cell.angle_gamma   90.00
#
_symmetry.space_group_name_H-M   'P 1'
#
loop_
_entity.id
_entity.type
_entity.pdbx_description
1 polymer ?
#
loop_
_entity_poly.entity_id
_entity_poly.type
_entity_poly.pdbx_seq_one_letter_code
_entity_poly.pdbx_strand_id
1 'polypeptide(L)' 'VGKITEAQVREIAETKMPDLNAASIEAAMSMVKGTARSMGIDVVEG' A
#
# COMPACT_ATOMS: atom_id res chain seq x y z
N VAL A 1 9.41 -14.07 4.71
CA VAL A 1 8.29 -13.21 4.26
C VAL A 1 8.13 -12.07 5.25
N GLY A 2 8.00 -10.83 4.76
CA GLY A 2 7.94 -9.61 5.56
C GLY A 2 6.51 -9.21 5.91
N LYS A 3 6.34 -8.24 6.82
CA LYS A 3 5.03 -7.69 7.20
C LYS A 3 5.10 -6.16 7.21
N ILE A 4 4.02 -5.51 6.80
CA ILE A 4 3.84 -4.05 6.90
C ILE A 4 2.47 -3.73 7.50
N THR A 5 2.35 -2.60 8.20
CA THR A 5 1.06 -2.18 8.77
C THR A 5 0.22 -1.41 7.76
N GLU A 6 -1.09 -1.29 8.02
CA GLU A 6 -1.95 -0.43 7.22
C GLU A 6 -1.50 1.04 7.21
N ALA A 7 -0.95 1.53 8.33
CA ALA A 7 -0.38 2.87 8.41
C ALA A 7 0.80 3.06 7.44
N GLN A 8 1.71 2.06 7.37
CA GLN A 8 2.83 2.10 6.42
C GLN A 8 2.35 2.01 4.97
N VAL A 9 1.32 1.21 4.69
CA VAL A 9 0.69 1.16 3.36
C VAL A 9 0.15 2.53 2.97
N ARG A 10 -0.49 3.24 3.91
CA ARG A 10 -1.01 4.60 3.69
C ARG A 10 0.12 5.58 3.39
N GLU A 11 1.19 5.56 4.18
CA GLU A 11 2.33 6.46 4.01
C GLU A 11 3.04 6.25 2.65
N ILE A 12 3.17 4.99 2.23
CA ILE A 12 3.69 4.64 0.89
C ILE A 12 2.74 5.16 -0.20
N ALA A 13 1.43 4.96 -0.03
CA ALA A 13 0.42 5.42 -0.99
C ALA A 13 0.43 6.95 -1.13
N GLU A 14 0.48 7.69 -0.03
CA GLU A 14 0.57 9.16 -0.01
C GLU A 14 1.85 9.66 -0.68
N THR A 15 3.00 9.04 -0.34
CA THR A 15 4.30 9.39 -0.92
C THR A 15 4.33 9.16 -2.44
N LYS A 16 3.70 8.07 -2.91
CA LYS A 16 3.71 7.68 -4.32
C LYS A 16 2.53 8.22 -5.12
N MET A 17 1.55 8.85 -4.46
CA MET A 17 0.34 9.37 -5.09
C MET A 17 0.59 10.24 -6.33
N PRO A 18 1.62 11.13 -6.36
CA PRO A 18 1.93 11.91 -7.57
C PRO A 18 2.31 11.06 -8.79
N ASP A 19 2.82 9.84 -8.57
CA ASP A 19 3.24 8.90 -9.61
C ASP A 19 2.15 7.89 -9.98
N LEU A 20 1.07 7.81 -9.20
CA LEU A 20 -0.01 6.84 -9.38
C LEU A 20 -1.16 7.46 -10.16
N ASN A 21 -1.88 6.60 -10.89
CA ASN A 21 -3.13 6.97 -11.56
C ASN A 21 -4.37 6.80 -10.67
N ALA A 22 -4.19 6.77 -9.35
CA ALA A 22 -5.26 6.54 -8.39
C ALA A 22 -6.13 7.80 -8.22
N ALA A 23 -7.44 7.60 -8.08
CA ALA A 23 -8.38 8.70 -7.85
C ALA A 23 -8.51 9.10 -6.36
N SER A 24 -8.03 8.26 -5.43
CA SER A 24 -8.03 8.52 -4.00
C SER A 24 -6.89 7.77 -3.30
N ILE A 25 -6.60 8.14 -2.05
CA ILE A 25 -5.59 7.45 -1.23
C ILE A 25 -6.00 6.00 -0.98
N GLU A 26 -7.29 5.70 -0.79
CA GLU A 26 -7.79 4.34 -0.59
C GLU A 26 -7.54 3.46 -1.83
N ALA A 27 -7.74 4.03 -3.03
CA ALA A 27 -7.42 3.35 -4.29
C ALA A 27 -5.92 3.09 -4.43
N ALA A 28 -5.08 4.09 -4.11
CA ALA A 28 -3.63 3.95 -4.10
C ALA A 28 -3.16 2.89 -3.07
N MET A 29 -3.73 2.88 -1.86
CA MET A 29 -3.48 1.86 -0.85
C MET A 29 -3.83 0.46 -1.36
N SER A 30 -4.94 0.30 -2.09
CA SER A 30 -5.30 -0.99 -2.70
C SER A 30 -4.23 -1.49 -3.70
N MET A 31 -3.66 -0.59 -4.51
CA MET A 31 -2.55 -0.91 -5.42
C MET A 31 -1.29 -1.34 -4.67
N VAL A 32 -0.95 -0.65 -3.57
CA VAL A 32 0.18 -0.99 -2.70
C VAL A 32 -0.05 -2.36 -2.03
N LYS A 33 -1.24 -2.61 -1.48
CA LYS A 33 -1.63 -3.91 -0.91
C LYS A 33 -1.53 -5.05 -1.93
N GLY A 34 -1.97 -4.81 -3.17
CA GLY A 34 -1.84 -5.77 -4.27
C GLY A 34 -0.39 -6.13 -4.56
N THR A 35 0.49 -5.12 -4.58
CA THR A 35 1.93 -5.32 -4.79
C THR A 35 2.57 -6.09 -3.64
N ALA A 36 2.25 -5.72 -2.38
CA ALA A 36 2.71 -6.42 -1.19
C ALA A 36 2.33 -7.91 -1.22
N ARG A 37 1.07 -8.21 -1.59
CA ARG A 37 0.58 -9.59 -1.75
C ARG A 37 1.37 -10.37 -2.80
N SER A 38 1.61 -9.80 -3.98
CA SER A 38 2.40 -10.45 -5.05
C SER A 38 3.85 -10.71 -4.66
N MET A 39 4.41 -9.92 -3.73
CA MET A 39 5.75 -10.11 -3.18
C MET A 39 5.79 -11.03 -1.94
N GLY A 40 4.64 -11.56 -1.50
CA GLY A 40 4.56 -12.39 -0.29
C GLY A 40 4.79 -11.60 1.01
N ILE A 41 4.40 -10.33 1.03
CA ILE A 41 4.41 -9.47 2.22
C ILE A 41 2.99 -9.40 2.79
N ASP A 42 2.85 -9.71 4.07
CA ASP A 42 1.56 -9.61 4.74
C ASP A 42 1.27 -8.17 5.18
N VAL A 43 0.03 -7.73 4.97
CA VAL A 43 -0.46 -6.47 5.52
C VAL A 43 -1.23 -6.78 6.79
N VAL A 44 -0.79 -6.21 7.91
CA VAL A 44 -1.40 -6.43 9.23
C VAL A 44 -2.08 -5.16 9.72
N GLU A 45 -3.14 -5.31 10.51
CA GLU A 45 -3.70 -4.21 11.29
C GLU A 45 -2.67 -3.81 12.35
N GLY A 46 -2.34 -2.51 12.40
CA GLY A 46 -1.32 -1.96 13.29
C GLY A 46 -1.35 -0.45 13.31
#